data_AF-A0A2H9LZB6-F1
#
_entry.id   AF-A0A2H9LZB6-F1
#
_cell.length_a   1.000
_cell.length_b   1.000
_cell.length_c   1.000
_cell.angle_alpha   90.00
_cell.angle_beta   90.00
_cell.angle_gamma   90.00
#
_symmetry.space_group_name_H-M   'P 1'
#
loop_
_entity.id
_entity.type
_entity.pdbx_description
1 polymer ?
#
loop_
_entity_poly.entity_id
_entity_poly.type
_entity_poly.pdbx_seq_one_letter_code
_entity_poly.pdbx_strand_id
1 'polypeptide(L)'
;MDLDYDEESDSLYINIRQKKAYVSVEFGPGIAIDLTQSKEIVGVEILDASVFVSELFSKKVSREQVSKLFCEVSEKKDMLGIKFQSADKHYGVLVLPKAYGSPILSAC
;
A
#
# COMPACT_ATOMS: atom_id res chain seq x y z
N MET A 1 10.01 0.82 8.37
CA MET A 1 9.11 0.87 7.21
C MET A 1 9.99 1.12 6.00
N ASP A 2 9.70 0.43 4.91
CA ASP A 2 10.49 0.47 3.68
C ASP A 2 9.55 0.51 2.46
N LEU A 3 9.98 1.17 1.40
CA LEU A 3 9.26 1.27 0.14
C LEU A 3 10.15 0.69 -0.95
N ASP A 4 9.69 -0.37 -1.58
CA ASP A 4 10.41 -1.04 -2.66
C ASP A 4 9.56 -1.01 -3.93
N TYR A 5 10.21 -0.76 -5.06
CA TYR A 5 9.55 -0.67 -6.36
C TYR A 5 10.26 -1.55 -7.36
N ASP A 6 9.53 -2.50 -7.92
CA ASP A 6 9.99 -3.32 -9.04
C ASP A 6 9.52 -2.70 -10.36
N GLU A 7 10.47 -2.15 -11.12
CA GLU A 7 10.22 -1.52 -12.41
C GLU A 7 9.79 -2.53 -13.50
N GLU A 8 10.20 -3.80 -13.40
CA GLU A 8 9.85 -4.83 -14.39
C GLU A 8 8.36 -5.15 -14.32
N SER A 9 7.89 -5.48 -13.12
CA SER A 9 6.48 -5.78 -12.86
C SER A 9 5.58 -4.56 -12.64
N ASP A 10 6.16 -3.36 -12.49
CA ASP A 10 5.45 -2.13 -12.10
C ASP A 10 4.72 -2.28 -10.76
N SER A 11 5.37 -2.94 -9.80
CA SER A 11 4.79 -3.26 -8.49
C SER A 11 5.46 -2.48 -7.37
N LEU A 12 4.66 -1.90 -6.47
CA LEU A 12 5.13 -1.11 -5.33
C LEU A 12 4.80 -1.83 -4.02
N TYR A 13 5.84 -2.16 -3.26
CA TYR A 13 5.77 -2.85 -1.99
C TYR A 13 6.05 -1.88 -0.84
N ILE A 14 5.08 -1.74 0.07
CA ILE A 14 5.19 -0.89 1.25
C ILE A 14 5.30 -1.80 2.47
N ASN A 15 6.52 -2.04 2.93
CA ASN A 15 6.80 -2.82 4.13
C ASN A 15 6.59 -1.96 5.38
N ILE A 16 5.49 -2.19 6.09
CA ILE A 16 5.10 -1.38 7.25
C ILE A 16 5.81 -1.85 8.52
N ARG A 17 5.91 -3.16 8.72
CA ARG A 17 6.47 -3.79 9.92
C ARG A 17 7.43 -4.91 9.56
N GLN A 18 8.50 -5.08 10.32
CA GLN A 18 9.42 -6.23 10.19
C GLN A 18 8.82 -7.49 10.84
N LYS A 19 7.74 -7.99 10.26
CA LYS A 19 7.06 -9.23 10.68
C LYS A 19 6.73 -10.05 9.44
N LYS A 20 6.71 -11.37 9.58
CA LYS A 20 6.35 -12.28 8.49
C LYS A 20 4.84 -12.17 8.18
N ALA A 21 4.51 -11.99 6.91
CA ALA A 21 3.13 -12.12 6.43
C ALA A 21 2.64 -13.56 6.59
N TYR A 22 1.41 -13.73 7.08
CA TYR A 22 0.73 -15.01 7.14
C TYR A 22 -0.16 -15.21 5.92
N VAL A 23 -0.85 -14.17 5.49
CA VAL A 23 -1.74 -14.18 4.33
C VAL A 23 -1.73 -12.80 3.65
N SER A 24 -1.88 -12.80 2.33
CA SER A 24 -2.11 -11.59 1.53
C SER A 24 -3.56 -11.60 1.06
N VAL A 25 -4.26 -10.49 1.25
CA VAL A 25 -5.68 -10.36 0.89
C VAL A 25 -5.84 -9.20 -0.09
N GLU A 26 -6.51 -9.44 -1.21
CA GLU A 26 -6.88 -8.37 -2.14
C GLU A 26 -7.92 -7.45 -1.48
N PHE A 27 -7.56 -6.19 -1.31
CA PHE A 27 -8.44 -5.15 -0.75
C PHE A 27 -9.29 -4.49 -1.81
N GLY A 28 -8.72 -4.33 -3.00
CA GLY A 28 -9.35 -3.76 -4.18
C GLY A 28 -8.47 -4.02 -5.40
N PRO A 29 -8.91 -3.58 -6.60
CA PRO A 29 -8.20 -3.84 -7.83
C PRO A 29 -6.72 -3.44 -7.75
N GLY A 30 -5.83 -4.42 -7.87
CA GLY A 30 -4.38 -4.19 -7.84
C GLY A 30 -3.81 -3.78 -6.49
N ILE A 31 -4.57 -3.86 -5.39
CA ILE A 31 -4.10 -3.53 -4.03
C ILE A 31 -4.26 -4.75 -3.14
N ALA A 32 -3.15 -5.33 -2.70
CA ALA A 32 -3.12 -6.42 -1.73
C ALA A 32 -2.55 -5.94 -0.38
N ILE A 33 -3.04 -6.56 0.69
CA ILE A 33 -2.63 -6.24 2.06
C ILE A 33 -2.10 -7.50 2.71
N ASP A 34 -0.88 -7.41 3.23
CA ASP A 34 -0.25 -8.51 3.96
C ASP A 34 -0.61 -8.43 5.44
N LEU A 35 -1.12 -9.53 5.97
CA LEU A 35 -1.61 -9.63 7.34
C LEU A 35 -0.82 -10.70 8.10
N THR A 36 -0.58 -10.45 9.39
CA THR A 36 -0.18 -11.52 10.34
C THR A 36 -1.36 -12.41 10.70
N GLN A 37 -1.09 -13.52 11.41
CA GLN A 37 -2.15 -14.34 12.03
C GLN A 37 -3.06 -13.54 12.97
N SER A 38 -2.53 -12.51 13.64
CA SER A 38 -3.31 -11.61 14.52
C SER A 38 -4.03 -10.50 13.76
N LYS A 39 -4.10 -10.57 12.42
CA LYS A 39 -4.72 -9.58 11.53
C LYS A 39 -4.08 -8.18 11.60
N GLU A 40 -2.80 -8.11 11.97
CA GLU A 40 -2.04 -6.86 11.86
C GLU A 40 -1.52 -6.69 10.44
N ILE A 41 -1.67 -5.50 9.86
CA ILE A 41 -1.10 -5.16 8.56
C ILE A 41 0.42 -5.07 8.66
N VAL A 42 1.15 -5.82 7.85
CA VAL A 42 2.62 -5.79 7.82
C VAL A 42 3.18 -5.26 6.51
N GLY A 43 2.40 -5.35 5.44
CA GLY A 43 2.78 -4.93 4.10
C GLY A 43 1.55 -4.51 3.28
N VAL A 44 1.80 -3.75 2.22
CA VAL A 44 0.84 -3.44 1.16
C VAL A 44 1.56 -3.59 -0.17
N GLU A 45 0.94 -4.29 -1.11
CA GLU A 45 1.40 -4.41 -2.49
C GLU A 45 0.42 -3.65 -3.39
N ILE A 46 0.96 -2.87 -4.32
CA ILE A 46 0.21 -2.14 -5.33
C ILE A 46 0.76 -2.54 -6.70
N LEU A 47 -0.06 -3.21 -7.49
CA LEU A 47 0.21 -3.55 -8.88
C LEU A 47 -0.12 -2.36 -9.79
N ASP A 48 0.48 -2.32 -10.98
CA ASP A 48 0.36 -1.20 -11.92
C ASP A 48 0.61 0.15 -11.21
N ALA A 49 1.65 0.20 -10.38
CA ALA A 49 1.91 1.30 -9.45
C ALA A 49 2.00 2.65 -10.15
N SER A 50 2.58 2.71 -11.36
CA SER A 50 2.59 3.94 -12.16
C SER A 50 1.19 4.45 -12.51
N VAL A 51 0.23 3.56 -12.77
CA VAL A 51 -1.17 3.91 -13.01
C VAL A 51 -1.83 4.36 -11.72
N PHE A 52 -1.71 3.57 -10.65
CA PHE A 52 -2.27 3.91 -9.33
C PHE A 52 -1.82 5.30 -8.86
N VAL A 53 -0.51 5.57 -8.92
CA VAL A 53 0.05 6.87 -8.49
C VAL A 53 -0.39 7.99 -9.43
N SER A 54 -0.54 7.71 -10.73
CA SER A 54 -1.04 8.70 -11.69
C SER A 54 -2.45 9.15 -11.36
N GLU A 55 -3.33 8.20 -11.02
CA GLU A 55 -4.70 8.48 -10.60
C GLU A 55 -4.72 9.22 -9.27
N LEU A 56 -3.93 8.74 -8.30
CA LEU A 56 -3.82 9.33 -6.98
C LEU A 56 -3.35 10.79 -7.03
N PHE A 57 -2.42 11.14 -7.93
CA PHE A 57 -1.93 12.51 -8.12
C PHE A 57 -2.72 13.29 -9.17
N SER A 58 -3.69 12.66 -9.85
CA SER A 58 -4.42 13.24 -10.99
C SER A 58 -3.48 13.82 -12.07
N LYS A 59 -2.39 13.11 -12.35
CA LYS A 59 -1.32 13.50 -13.28
C LYS A 59 -0.62 12.25 -13.78
N LYS A 60 -0.18 12.21 -15.05
CA LYS A 60 0.64 11.09 -15.54
C LYS A 60 1.98 11.01 -14.80
N VAL A 61 2.28 9.84 -14.23
CA VAL A 61 3.51 9.51 -13.52
C VAL A 61 4.18 8.34 -14.23
N SER A 62 5.48 8.47 -14.54
CA SER A 62 6.28 7.39 -15.14
C SER A 62 6.82 6.42 -14.08
N ARG A 63 7.22 5.22 -14.49
CA ARG A 63 7.89 4.23 -13.62
C ARG A 63 9.13 4.81 -12.91
N GLU A 64 9.94 5.59 -13.63
CA GLU A 64 11.10 6.30 -13.04
C GLU A 64 10.69 7.33 -11.96
N GLN A 65 9.50 7.91 -12.06
CA GLN A 65 8.99 8.80 -11.02
C GLN A 65 8.45 8.01 -9.82
N VAL A 66 7.87 6.82 -10.04
CA VAL A 66 7.44 5.90 -8.98
C VAL A 66 8.64 5.44 -8.14
N SER A 67 9.76 5.08 -8.78
CA SER A 67 10.98 4.65 -8.08
C SER A 67 11.60 5.74 -7.18
N LYS A 68 11.16 7.00 -7.33
CA LYS A 68 11.59 8.16 -6.55
C LYS A 68 10.52 8.65 -5.57
N LEU A 69 9.46 7.87 -5.35
CA LEU A 69 8.44 8.19 -4.37
C LEU A 69 8.97 8.02 -2.95
N PHE A 70 8.40 8.83 -2.08
CA PHE A 70 8.47 8.65 -0.65
C PHE A 70 7.08 8.33 -0.14
N CYS A 71 6.98 7.54 0.92
CA CYS A 71 5.71 7.46 1.63
C CYS A 71 5.86 7.51 3.14
N GLU A 72 4.80 7.99 3.77
CA GLU A 72 4.66 8.13 5.21
C GLU A 72 3.45 7.32 5.65
N VAL A 73 3.65 6.43 6.62
CA VAL A 73 2.57 5.63 7.19
C VAL A 73 2.08 6.30 8.47
N SER A 74 0.76 6.49 8.56
CA SER A 74 0.08 6.98 9.74
C SER A 74 -0.97 5.97 10.18
N GLU A 75 -1.02 5.68 11.48
CA GLU A 75 -1.92 4.67 12.01
C GLU A 75 -2.88 5.28 13.02
N LYS A 76 -4.16 4.99 12.82
CA LYS A 76 -5.25 5.31 13.76
C LYS A 76 -5.89 4.01 14.23
N LYS A 77 -6.80 4.12 15.20
CA LYS A 77 -7.50 2.97 15.80
C LYS A 77 -8.09 2.03 14.73
N ASP A 78 -8.82 2.59 13.77
CA ASP A 78 -9.59 1.82 12.79
C ASP A 78 -9.08 1.97 11.35
N MET A 79 -7.96 2.68 11.14
CA MET A 79 -7.47 3.02 9.80
C MET A 79 -5.95 3.07 9.76
N LEU A 80 -5.40 2.78 8.59
CA LEU A 80 -4.01 2.97 8.21
C LEU A 80 -3.98 3.90 7.00
N GLY A 81 -3.34 5.05 7.12
CA GLY A 81 -3.13 6.00 6.03
C GLY A 81 -1.71 5.90 5.50
N ILE A 82 -1.55 5.74 4.19
CA ILE A 82 -0.26 5.78 3.50
C ILE A 82 -0.27 7.01 2.61
N LYS A 83 0.53 8.01 2.98
CA LYS A 83 0.70 9.23 2.19
C LYS A 83 1.87 9.04 1.25
N PHE A 84 1.63 9.14 -0.05
CA PHE A 84 2.65 9.15 -1.09
C PHE A 84 3.05 10.58 -1.41
N GLN A 85 4.34 10.81 -1.63
CA GLN A 85 4.88 12.10 -2.02
C GLN A 85 5.95 11.92 -3.09
N SER A 86 5.86 12.72 -4.15
CA SER A 86 6.84 12.81 -5.22
C SER A 86 7.88 13.89 -4.95
N ALA A 87 9.02 13.82 -5.65
CA ALA A 87 10.09 14.81 -5.57
C ALA A 87 9.64 16.24 -5.94
N ASP A 88 8.64 16.38 -6.84
CA ASP A 88 8.04 17.67 -7.22
C ASP A 88 6.91 18.11 -6.27
N LYS A 89 6.82 17.49 -5.08
CA LYS A 89 5.91 17.82 -3.98
C LYS A 89 4.41 17.57 -4.25
N HIS A 90 4.05 16.80 -5.28
CA HIS A 90 2.69 16.26 -5.35
C HIS A 90 2.52 15.15 -4.30
N TYR A 91 1.35 15.08 -3.69
CA TYR A 91 1.04 14.06 -2.70
C TYR A 91 -0.39 13.55 -2.86
N GLY A 92 -0.61 12.35 -2.33
CA GLY A 92 -1.92 11.73 -2.24
C GLY A 92 -1.91 10.67 -1.15
N VAL A 93 -3.08 10.23 -0.71
CA VAL A 93 -3.22 9.36 0.46
C VAL A 93 -4.09 8.16 0.13
N LEU A 94 -3.55 6.96 0.34
CA LEU A 94 -4.30 5.72 0.41
C LEU A 94 -4.77 5.51 1.85
N VAL A 95 -6.06 5.22 2.04
CA VAL A 95 -6.63 4.93 3.36
C VAL A 95 -7.15 3.50 3.37
N LEU A 96 -6.58 2.68 4.24
CA LEU A 96 -6.96 1.29 4.44
C LEU A 96 -7.71 1.15 5.77
N PRO A 97 -9.03 0.85 5.75
CA PRO A 97 -9.77 0.57 6.97
C PRO A 97 -9.30 -0.75 7.57
N LYS A 98 -9.17 -0.84 8.89
CA LYS A 98 -8.80 -2.09 9.60
C LYS A 98 -9.99 -3.03 9.79
N ALA A 99 -10.94 -3.03 8.85
CA ALA A 99 -12.17 -3.82 8.91
C ALA A 99 -11.96 -5.31 8.63
N TYR A 100 -10.74 -5.74 8.27
CA TYR A 100 -10.34 -7.16 8.10
C TYR A 100 -10.50 -7.99 9.40
N GLY A 101 -10.66 -7.30 10.55
CA GLY A 101 -11.09 -7.90 11.81
C GLY A 101 -12.53 -8.41 11.85
N SER A 102 -13.36 -8.11 10.85
CA SER A 102 -14.78 -8.47 10.82
C SER A 102 -15.00 -9.99 10.92
N PRO A 103 -15.98 -10.45 11.72
CA PRO A 103 -16.35 -11.87 11.84
C PRO A 103 -16.59 -12.58 10.51
N ILE A 104 -17.00 -11.83 9.48
CA ILE A 104 -17.31 -12.33 8.13
C ILE A 104 -16.06 -12.90 7.43
N LEU A 105 -14.87 -12.35 7.68
CA LEU A 105 -13.60 -12.83 7.11
C LEU A 105 -12.92 -13.90 7.98
N SER A 106 -13.49 -14.25 9.13
CA SER A 106 -13.03 -15.34 10.01
C SER A 106 -13.82 -16.64 9.83
N ALA A 107 -14.74 -16.69 8.86
CA ALA A 107 -15.58 -17.84 8.57
C ALA A 107 -15.14 -18.65 7.32
N CYS A 108 -13.93 -18.40 6.81
CA CYS A 108 -13.28 -19.22 5.78
C CYS A 108 -12.14 -20.03 6.40
#